data_AF-M0AUT5-F1
#
_entry.id   AF-M0AUT5-F1
#
_cell.length_a   1.000
_cell.length_b   1.000
_cell.length_c   1.000
_cell.angle_alpha   90.00
_cell.angle_beta   90.00
_cell.angle_gamma   90.00
#
_symmetry.space_group_name_H-M   'P 1'
#
loop_
_entity.id
_entity.type
_entity.pdbx_description
1 polymer ?
#
loop_
_entity_poly.entity_id
_entity_poly.type
_entity_poly.pdbx_seq_one_letter_code
_entity_poly.pdbx_strand_id
1 'polypeptide(L)' 'MHKYCLECEWQCSTSDGRTEAEVSKQAIEHFVKTGHTVDSLRLPPPTVRLN' A
#
# COMPACT_ATOMS: atom_id res chain seq x y z
N MET A 1 -0.51 -6.24 -3.01
CA MET A 1 0.07 -5.19 -2.15
C MET A 1 -1.00 -4.67 -1.20
N HIS A 2 -0.68 -4.56 0.07
CA HIS A 2 -1.51 -3.94 1.09
C HIS A 2 -0.82 -2.68 1.59
N LYS A 3 -1.56 -1.59 1.78
CA LYS A 3 -1.08 -0.36 2.41
C LYS A 3 -2.01 0.01 3.55
N TYR A 4 -1.45 0.49 4.65
CA TYR A 4 -2.21 0.82 5.83
C TYR A 4 -1.56 2.01 6.55
N CYS A 5 -2.40 2.82 7.17
CA CYS A 5 -1.95 3.96 7.93
C CYS A 5 -1.59 3.51 9.36
N LEU A 6 -0.52 4.07 9.91
CA LEU A 6 -0.08 3.76 11.28
C LEU A 6 -0.76 4.62 12.34
N GLU A 7 -1.41 5.70 11.92
CA GLU A 7 -2.01 6.72 12.81
C GLU A 7 -3.54 6.70 12.78
N CYS A 8 -4.15 6.05 11.78
CA CYS A 8 -5.59 5.89 11.70
C CYS A 8 -5.99 4.56 11.05
N GLU A 9 -7.30 4.28 11.03
CA GLU A 9 -7.87 3.02 10.52
C GLU A 9 -7.92 2.94 8.98
N TRP A 10 -7.19 3.81 8.28
CA TRP A 10 -7.16 3.81 6.82
C TRP A 10 -6.32 2.63 6.29
N GLN A 11 -6.89 1.88 5.35
CA GLN A 11 -6.21 0.77 4.67
C GLN A 11 -6.67 0.65 3.22
N CYS A 12 -5.77 0.18 2.36
CA CYS A 12 -6.03 -0.05 0.95
C CYS A 12 -5.30 -1.31 0.46
N SER A 13 -5.91 -2.04 -0.47
CA SER A 13 -5.41 -3.33 -0.94
C SER A 13 -5.58 -3.48 -2.44
N THR A 14 -4.69 -4.27 -3.05
CA THR A 14 -4.88 -4.79 -4.41
C THR A 14 -5.78 -6.02 -4.44
N SER A 15 -6.16 -6.56 -3.28
CA SER A 15 -7.08 -7.71 -3.18
C SER A 15 -8.50 -7.34 -3.64
N ASP A 16 -8.86 -6.06 -3.55
CA ASP A 16 -10.14 -5.52 -4.03
C ASP A 16 -10.20 -5.34 -5.56
N GLY A 17 -9.27 -5.93 -6.32
CA GLY A 17 -9.18 -5.77 -7.78
C GLY A 17 -8.53 -4.46 -8.23
N ARG A 18 -7.96 -3.67 -7.31
CA ARG A 18 -7.19 -2.46 -7.63
C ARG A 18 -5.77 -2.80 -8.04
N THR A 19 -5.21 -2.01 -8.95
CA THR A 19 -3.81 -2.13 -9.36
C THR A 19 -2.86 -1.60 -8.28
N GLU A 20 -1.60 -2.06 -8.28
CA GLU A 20 -0.56 -1.55 -7.37
C GLU A 20 -0.37 -0.02 -7.51
N ALA A 21 -0.58 0.52 -8.72
CA ALA A 21 -0.51 1.95 -9.00
C ALA A 21 -1.63 2.74 -8.31
N GLU A 22 -2.88 2.26 -8.36
CA GLU A 22 -4.02 2.90 -7.70
C GLU A 22 -3.90 2.87 -6.18
N VAL A 23 -3.48 1.74 -5.63
CA VAL A 23 -3.25 1.60 -4.18
C VAL A 23 -2.12 2.52 -3.74
N SER A 24 -1.08 2.69 -4.55
CA SER A 24 0.00 3.64 -4.29
C SER A 24 -0.45 5.09 -4.38
N LYS A 25 -1.25 5.44 -5.38
CA LYS A 25 -1.81 6.79 -5.53
C LYS A 25 -2.63 7.18 -4.29
N GLN A 26 -3.54 6.31 -3.84
CA GLN A 26 -4.37 6.59 -2.66
C GLN A 26 -3.54 6.74 -1.38
N ALA A 27 -2.48 5.95 -1.22
CA ALA A 27 -1.58 6.10 -0.08
C ALA A 27 -0.85 7.45 -0.08
N ILE A 28 -0.39 7.91 -1.25
CA ILE A 28 0.23 9.24 -1.39
C ILE A 28 -0.79 10.34 -1.10
N GLU A 29 -2.00 10.23 -1.65
CA GLU A 29 -3.08 11.19 -1.39
C GLU A 29 -3.45 11.26 0.09
N HIS A 30 -3.49 10.11 0.78
CA HIS A 30 -3.70 10.05 2.23
C HIS A 30 -2.57 10.77 2.98
N PHE A 31 -1.31 10.40 2.73
CA PHE A 31 -0.15 11.03 3.34
C PHE A 31 -0.13 12.54 3.13
N VAL A 32 -0.41 13.03 1.91
CA VAL A 32 -0.42 14.46 1.59
C VAL A 32 -1.56 15.19 2.32
N LYS A 33 -2.72 14.55 2.47
CA LYS A 33 -3.91 15.18 3.06
C LYS A 33 -3.89 15.19 4.58
N THR A 34 -3.37 14.13 5.21
CA THR A 34 -3.40 13.95 6.67
C THR A 34 -2.04 14.14 7.33
N GLY A 35 -0.95 14.04 6.57
CA GLY A 35 0.40 13.95 7.10
C GLY A 35 0.72 12.61 7.77
N HIS A 36 -0.19 11.62 7.69
CA HIS A 36 0.00 10.36 8.40
C HIS A 36 0.94 9.41 7.67
N THR A 37 1.75 8.69 8.43
CA THR A 37 2.67 7.68 7.91
C THR A 37 1.91 6.45 7.40
N VAL A 38 2.09 6.13 6.13
CA VAL A 38 1.51 4.95 5.48
C VAL A 38 2.60 3.91 5.22
N ASP A 39 2.40 2.70 5.73
CA ASP A 39 3.27 1.55 5.49
C ASP A 39 2.69 0.64 4.40
N SER A 40 3.55 -0.18 3.78
CA SER A 40 3.14 -1.10 2.72
C SER A 40 3.67 -2.51 2.92
N LEU A 41 2.76 -3.46 3.00
CA LEU A 41 3.04 -4.88 3.05
C LEU A 41 2.86 -5.50 1.66
N ARG A 42 3.94 -6.07 1.11
CA ARG A 42 3.90 -6.82 -0.15
C ARG A 42 3.96 -8.32 0.15
N LEU A 43 2.86 -9.03 -0.12
CA LEU A 43 2.75 -10.49 -0.02
C LEU A 43 2.21 -11.06 -1.34
N PRO A 44 2.67 -12.24 -1.79
CA PRO A 44 3.81 -13.04 -1.30
C PRO A 44 5.17 -12.39 -1.65
N PRO A 45 6.28 -12.79 -0.98
CA PRO A 45 7.60 -12.30 -1.32
C PRO A 45 7.91 -12.54 -2.80
N PRO A 46 8.57 -11.59 -3.51
CA PRO A 46 8.95 -11.83 -4.89
C PRO A 46 9.83 -13.08 -4.94
N THR A 47 9.48 -14.03 -5.81
CA THR A 47 10.38 -15.14 -6.14
C THR A 47 11.61 -14.56 -6.82
N VAL A 48 12.64 -14.26 -6.04
CA VAL A 48 13.95 -13.88 -6.57
C VAL A 48 14.48 -15.11 -7.30
N ARG A 49 14.42 -15.12 -8.64
CA ARG A 49 15.21 -16.09 -9.41
C ARG A 49 16.67 -15.70 -9.28
N LEU A 50 17.39 -16.34 -8.35
CA LEU A 50 18.84 -16.38 -8.41
C LEU A 50 19.20 -17.22 -9.65
N ASN A 51 19.97 -16.60 -10.54
CA ASN A 51 20.48 -17.18 -11.77
C ASN A 51 21.94 -17.57 -11.60
#